data_AF-A0A1A9B6G2-F1
#
_entry.id   AF-A0A1A9B6G2-F1
#
_cell.length_a   1.000
_cell.length_b   1.000
_cell.length_c   1.000
_cell.angle_alpha   90.00
_cell.angle_beta   90.00
_cell.angle_gamma   90.00
#
_symmetry.space_group_name_H-M   'P 1'
#
loop_
_entity.id
_entity.type
_entity.pdbx_description
1 polymer ?
#
loop_
_entity_poly.entity_id
_entity_poly.type
_entity_poly.pdbx_seq_one_letter_code
_entity_poly.pdbx_strand_id
1 'polypeptide(L)'
;MARGADDEVPTGRRRVYPTIRIDIDEPRAAEQFWEGMREVAASAARHQDRDLYRSLVKIGRAALAQGAELVPSCGLFLPCPVCDSLPGERCINVPGQPLDDATLHPQRVQMAERALRGEVPLPSPLG
;
A
#
# COMPACT_ATOMS: atom_id res chain seq x y z
N MET A 1 -13.13 -14.03 61.87
CA MET A 1 -12.84 -12.93 60.92
C MET A 1 -11.35 -13.01 60.57
N ALA A 2 -11.03 -13.70 59.48
CA ALA A 2 -9.66 -13.89 59.01
C ALA A 2 -9.32 -12.82 57.96
N ARG A 3 -8.13 -12.25 58.07
CA ARG A 3 -7.54 -11.28 57.13
C ARG A 3 -6.89 -12.02 55.96
N GLY A 4 -6.92 -11.38 54.78
CA GLY A 4 -5.79 -11.35 53.84
C GLY A 4 -5.72 -12.47 52.82
N ALA A 5 -6.07 -12.15 51.58
CA ALA A 5 -5.39 -12.62 50.38
C ALA A 5 -5.60 -11.55 49.32
N ASP A 6 -4.69 -10.58 49.29
CA ASP A 6 -4.52 -9.70 48.13
C ASP A 6 -3.97 -10.58 47.01
N ASP A 7 -4.80 -10.86 46.00
CA ASP A 7 -4.39 -11.48 44.74
C ASP A 7 -3.51 -10.47 43.96
N GLU A 8 -2.21 -10.45 44.27
CA GLU A 8 -1.21 -9.83 43.40
C GLU A 8 -1.13 -10.61 42.08
N VAL A 9 -1.76 -10.05 41.04
CA VAL A 9 -1.59 -10.50 39.66
C VAL A 9 -0.10 -10.40 39.30
N PRO A 10 0.58 -11.49 38.92
CA PRO A 10 1.99 -11.42 38.56
C PRO A 10 2.16 -10.56 37.32
N THR A 11 2.78 -9.40 37.48
CA THR A 11 3.17 -8.52 36.38
C THR A 11 4.27 -9.21 35.58
N GLY A 12 3.84 -10.02 34.59
CA GLY A 12 4.72 -10.71 33.66
C GLY A 12 5.65 -9.71 32.98
N ARG A 13 6.96 -9.85 33.25
CA ARG A 13 8.01 -9.10 32.55
C ARG A 13 7.82 -9.30 31.05
N ARG A 14 7.53 -8.22 30.30
CA ARG A 14 7.56 -8.28 28.82
C ARG A 14 8.92 -8.83 28.40
N ARG A 15 8.91 -9.96 27.70
CA ARG A 15 10.10 -10.49 27.03
C ARG A 15 10.44 -9.48 25.93
N VAL A 16 11.46 -8.65 26.17
CA VAL A 16 12.04 -7.78 25.14
C VAL A 16 12.93 -8.67 24.30
N TYR A 17 12.47 -9.04 23.11
CA TYR A 17 13.34 -9.64 22.12
C TYR A 17 14.23 -8.53 21.54
N PRO A 18 15.55 -8.74 21.42
CA PRO A 18 16.41 -7.77 20.76
C PRO A 18 15.91 -7.57 19.33
N THR A 19 15.72 -6.31 18.96
CA THR A 19 15.37 -5.95 17.57
C THR A 19 16.55 -6.29 16.69
N ILE A 20 16.40 -7.32 15.86
CA ILE A 20 17.39 -7.63 14.82
C ILE A 20 17.21 -6.59 13.73
N ARG A 21 18.28 -5.84 13.44
CA ARG A 21 18.35 -4.95 12.28
C ARG A 21 19.12 -5.65 11.19
N ILE A 22 18.52 -5.74 10.01
CA ILE A 22 19.18 -6.21 8.80
C ILE A 22 19.31 -4.96 7.92
N ASP A 23 20.54 -4.50 7.73
CA ASP A 23 20.83 -3.37 6.86
C ASP A 23 21.08 -3.91 5.45
N ILE A 24 20.24 -3.52 4.50
CA ILE A 24 20.35 -3.89 3.08
C ILE A 24 20.63 -2.60 2.30
N ASP A 25 21.76 -2.56 1.60
CA ASP A 25 22.08 -1.49 0.65
C ASP A 25 21.54 -1.89 -0.73
N GLU A 26 20.31 -1.48 -1.03
CA GLU A 26 19.67 -1.69 -2.32
C GLU A 26 19.39 -0.32 -2.96
N PRO A 27 20.20 0.10 -3.96
CA PRO A 27 20.12 1.43 -4.55
C PRO A 27 18.78 1.68 -5.27
N ARG A 28 18.05 0.63 -5.65
CA ARG A 28 16.75 0.70 -6.33
C ARG A 28 15.60 0.30 -5.40
N ALA A 29 15.78 0.39 -4.07
CA ALA A 29 14.80 -0.12 -3.09
C ALA A 29 13.40 0.47 -3.29
N ALA A 30 13.29 1.77 -3.54
CA ALA A 30 12.00 2.43 -3.77
C ALA A 30 11.32 1.90 -5.05
N GLU A 31 12.07 1.81 -6.16
CA GLU A 31 11.55 1.28 -7.42
C GLU A 31 11.08 -0.18 -7.27
N GLN A 32 11.92 -1.05 -6.69
CA GLN A 32 11.61 -2.47 -6.50
C GLN A 32 10.42 -2.68 -5.55
N PHE A 33 10.34 -1.90 -4.48
CA PHE A 33 9.21 -1.95 -3.55
C PHE A 33 7.90 -1.67 -4.27
N TRP A 34 7.84 -0.59 -5.05
CA TRP A 34 6.62 -0.22 -5.76
C TRP A 34 6.33 -1.11 -6.98
N GLU A 35 7.35 -1.65 -7.63
CA GLU A 35 7.21 -2.71 -8.63
C GLU A 35 6.57 -3.97 -8.04
N GLY A 36 7.07 -4.46 -6.90
CA GLY A 36 6.49 -5.61 -6.22
C GLY A 36 5.04 -5.34 -5.77
N MET A 37 4.76 -4.17 -5.22
CA MET A 37 3.39 -3.75 -4.87
C MET A 37 2.46 -3.77 -6.10
N ARG A 38 2.96 -3.41 -7.28
CA ARG A 38 2.20 -3.38 -8.53
C ARG A 38 1.87 -4.80 -8.99
N GLU A 39 2.84 -5.70 -8.93
CA GLU A 39 2.65 -7.10 -9.32
C GLU A 39 1.61 -7.79 -8.45
N VAL A 40 1.68 -7.56 -7.13
CA VAL A 40 0.68 -8.11 -6.22
C VAL A 40 -0.68 -7.44 -6.45
N ALA A 41 -0.74 -6.13 -6.74
CA ALA A 41 -2.00 -5.45 -7.07
C ALA A 41 -2.64 -6.02 -8.34
N ALA A 42 -1.83 -6.31 -9.37
CA ALA A 42 -2.27 -6.99 -10.58
C ALA A 42 -2.83 -8.39 -10.29
N SER A 43 -2.16 -9.14 -9.41
CA SER A 43 -2.62 -10.45 -8.96
C SER A 43 -3.94 -10.36 -8.20
N ALA A 44 -4.05 -9.42 -7.25
CA ALA A 44 -5.26 -9.19 -6.48
C ALA A 44 -6.44 -8.82 -7.39
N ALA A 45 -6.23 -7.96 -8.39
CA ALA A 45 -7.25 -7.61 -9.37
C ALA A 45 -7.68 -8.83 -10.21
N ARG A 46 -6.71 -9.57 -10.76
CA ARG A 46 -6.97 -10.77 -11.59
C ARG A 46 -7.78 -11.83 -10.85
N HIS A 47 -7.49 -12.02 -9.57
CA HIS A 47 -8.15 -13.03 -8.73
C HIS A 47 -9.31 -12.48 -7.88
N GLN A 48 -9.65 -11.20 -8.05
CA GLN A 48 -10.67 -10.50 -7.27
C GLN A 48 -10.45 -10.61 -5.75
N ASP A 49 -9.19 -10.69 -5.31
CA ASP A 49 -8.82 -10.90 -3.92
C ASP A 49 -8.80 -9.57 -3.15
N ARG A 50 -9.92 -9.32 -2.45
CA ARG A 50 -10.12 -8.09 -1.67
C ARG A 50 -9.22 -8.02 -0.44
N ASP A 51 -8.88 -9.15 0.17
CA ASP A 51 -8.06 -9.16 1.39
C ASP A 51 -6.58 -8.98 1.08
N LEU A 52 -6.11 -9.54 -0.05
CA LEU A 52 -4.81 -9.22 -0.60
C LEU A 52 -4.68 -7.73 -0.92
N TYR A 53 -5.72 -7.15 -1.53
CA TYR A 53 -5.74 -5.71 -1.82
C TYR A 53 -5.69 -4.84 -0.56
N ARG A 54 -6.47 -5.17 0.47
CA ARG A 54 -6.41 -4.48 1.78
C ARG A 54 -5.03 -4.59 2.42
N SER A 55 -4.37 -5.74 2.28
CA SER A 55 -3.03 -5.96 2.81
C SER A 55 -2.00 -5.10 2.09
N LEU A 56 -2.07 -4.99 0.75
CA LEU A 56 -1.24 -4.07 -0.03
C LEU A 56 -1.37 -2.63 0.43
N VAL A 57 -2.60 -2.15 0.59
CA VAL A 57 -2.88 -0.80 1.09
C VAL A 57 -2.21 -0.56 2.45
N LYS A 58 -2.34 -1.52 3.36
CA LYS A 58 -1.74 -1.45 4.70
C LYS A 58 -0.22 -1.35 4.61
N ILE A 59 0.41 -2.16 3.75
CA ILE A 59 1.86 -2.16 3.52
C ILE A 59 2.32 -0.82 2.94
N GLY A 60 1.64 -0.31 1.91
CA GLY A 60 1.99 0.97 1.28
C GLY A 60 1.92 2.14 2.25
N ARG A 61 0.87 2.22 3.07
CA ARG A 61 0.76 3.24 4.13
C ARG A 61 1.86 3.12 5.18
N ALA A 62 2.17 1.91 5.61
CA ALA A 62 3.22 1.67 6.59
C ALA A 62 4.63 2.01 6.04
N ALA A 63 4.87 1.76 4.75
CA ALA A 63 6.12 2.13 4.09
C ALA A 63 6.29 3.65 4.01
N LEU A 64 5.25 4.38 3.60
CA LEU A 64 5.27 5.85 3.57
C LEU A 64 5.47 6.46 4.95
N ALA A 65 4.80 5.90 5.98
CA ALA A 65 4.99 6.34 7.36
C ALA A 65 6.42 6.11 7.89
N GLN A 66 7.17 5.19 7.27
CA GLN A 66 8.58 4.92 7.55
C GLN A 66 9.54 5.73 6.65
N GLY A 67 9.01 6.64 5.81
CA GLY A 67 9.81 7.51 4.96
C GLY A 67 10.10 6.96 3.56
N ALA A 68 9.40 5.92 3.12
CA ALA A 68 9.50 5.48 1.72
C ALA A 68 9.09 6.63 0.77
N GLU A 69 9.84 6.80 -0.31
CA GLU A 69 9.53 7.80 -1.33
C GLU A 69 8.29 7.38 -2.12
N LEU A 70 7.42 8.35 -2.39
CA LEU A 70 6.27 8.15 -3.26
C LEU A 70 6.69 8.38 -4.72
N VAL A 71 6.50 7.38 -5.56
CA VAL A 71 6.87 7.45 -6.99
C VAL A 71 5.62 7.46 -7.88
N PRO A 72 5.68 7.95 -9.13
CA PRO A 72 4.52 7.98 -10.03
C PRO A 72 3.88 6.60 -10.27
N SER A 73 4.67 5.52 -10.25
CA SER A 73 4.16 4.16 -10.43
C SER A 73 3.16 3.73 -9.34
N CYS A 74 3.05 4.47 -8.24
CA CYS A 74 2.00 4.26 -7.23
C CYS A 74 0.58 4.35 -7.79
N GLY A 75 0.39 5.09 -8.89
CA GLY A 75 -0.88 5.13 -9.61
C GLY A 75 -1.38 3.74 -10.03
N LEU A 76 -0.47 2.80 -10.27
CA LEU A 76 -0.82 1.43 -10.68
C LEU A 76 -1.49 0.62 -9.56
N PHE A 77 -1.48 1.06 -8.30
CA PHE A 77 -2.17 0.31 -7.24
C PHE A 77 -3.68 0.51 -7.24
N LEU A 78 -4.18 1.55 -7.90
CA LEU A 78 -5.59 1.90 -7.90
C LEU A 78 -6.18 1.71 -9.30
N PRO A 79 -7.49 1.44 -9.46
CA PRO A 79 -8.15 1.57 -10.75
C PRO A 79 -8.00 3.00 -11.30
N CYS A 80 -7.96 3.15 -12.62
CA CYS A 80 -7.91 4.47 -13.26
C CYS A 80 -9.31 5.11 -13.31
N PRO A 81 -9.51 6.33 -12.80
CA PRO A 81 -10.83 6.99 -12.87
C PRO A 81 -11.15 7.56 -14.27
N VAL A 82 -10.22 7.43 -15.23
CA VAL A 82 -10.33 8.00 -16.58
C VAL A 82 -10.62 6.93 -17.63
N CYS A 83 -9.95 5.78 -17.54
CA CYS A 83 -10.04 4.71 -18.54
C CYS A 83 -10.37 3.34 -17.93
N ASP A 84 -10.72 3.30 -16.64
CA ASP A 84 -11.12 2.08 -15.91
C ASP A 84 -10.08 0.95 -15.87
N SER A 85 -8.84 1.19 -16.31
CA SER A 85 -7.74 0.23 -16.18
C SER A 85 -7.60 -0.23 -14.74
N LEU A 86 -7.52 -1.54 -14.53
CA LEU A 86 -7.46 -2.15 -13.22
C LEU A 86 -6.11 -1.91 -12.54
N PRO A 87 -6.02 -2.11 -11.21
CA PRO A 87 -4.73 -2.14 -10.51
C PRO A 87 -3.74 -3.08 -11.21
N GLY A 88 -2.51 -2.61 -11.40
CA GLY A 88 -1.44 -3.31 -12.10
C GLY A 88 -1.37 -3.01 -13.60
N GLU A 89 -2.47 -2.58 -14.23
CA GLU A 89 -2.53 -2.31 -15.66
C GLU A 89 -2.10 -0.90 -16.02
N ARG A 90 -1.38 -0.74 -17.14
CA ARG A 90 -1.11 0.59 -17.71
C ARG A 90 -2.39 1.23 -18.22
N CYS A 91 -2.44 2.55 -18.21
CA CYS A 91 -3.56 3.28 -18.79
C CYS A 91 -3.59 3.14 -20.32
N ILE A 92 -4.76 3.35 -20.90
CA ILE A 92 -4.98 3.41 -22.36
C ILE A 92 -5.40 4.82 -22.80
N ASN A 93 -5.16 5.16 -24.07
CA ASN A 93 -5.65 6.41 -24.64
C ASN A 93 -7.18 6.40 -24.71
N VAL A 94 -7.82 7.46 -24.22
CA VAL A 94 -9.26 7.69 -24.37
C VAL A 94 -9.52 9.09 -24.93
N PRO A 95 -10.63 9.31 -25.65
CA PRO A 95 -10.95 10.62 -26.21
C PRO A 95 -10.93 11.74 -25.15
N GLY A 96 -10.22 12.83 -25.43
CA GLY A 96 -10.10 13.99 -24.53
C GLY A 96 -9.12 13.81 -23.36
N GLN A 97 -8.49 12.64 -23.21
CA GLN A 97 -7.44 12.38 -22.22
C GLN A 97 -6.35 11.47 -22.82
N PRO A 98 -5.60 11.95 -23.84
CA PRO A 98 -4.47 11.21 -24.39
C PRO A 98 -3.35 11.10 -23.34
N LEU A 99 -2.59 10.01 -23.41
CA LEU A 99 -1.43 9.76 -22.55
C LEU A 99 -0.14 10.34 -23.12
N ASP A 100 -0.08 10.59 -24.44
CA ASP A 100 1.13 10.95 -25.17
C ASP A 100 2.28 9.98 -24.84
N ASP A 101 3.31 10.42 -24.12
CA ASP A 101 4.45 9.60 -23.67
C ASP A 101 4.27 9.00 -22.26
N ALA A 102 3.21 9.36 -21.54
CA ALA A 102 2.94 8.88 -20.20
C ALA A 102 2.38 7.45 -20.18
N THR A 103 2.66 6.71 -19.11
CA THR A 103 2.10 5.35 -18.91
C THR A 103 0.80 5.33 -18.09
N LEU A 104 0.50 6.45 -17.42
CA LEU A 104 -0.64 6.61 -16.51
C LEU A 104 -1.30 7.96 -16.72
N HIS A 105 -2.63 7.99 -16.60
CA HIS A 105 -3.35 9.27 -16.51
C HIS A 105 -2.94 10.02 -15.24
N PRO A 106 -2.66 11.34 -15.30
CA PRO A 106 -2.28 12.13 -14.14
C PRO A 106 -3.26 12.03 -12.97
N GLN A 107 -4.56 11.92 -13.27
CA GLN A 107 -5.63 11.76 -12.29
C GLN A 107 -5.48 10.49 -11.46
N ARG A 108 -5.01 9.40 -12.07
CA ARG A 108 -4.76 8.12 -11.38
C ARG A 108 -3.59 8.24 -10.41
N VAL A 109 -2.51 8.91 -10.82
CA VAL A 109 -1.35 9.18 -9.95
C VAL A 109 -1.80 10.04 -8.76
N GLN A 110 -2.43 11.19 -9.03
CA GLN A 110 -2.92 12.11 -7.98
C GLN A 110 -3.88 11.43 -7.00
N MET A 111 -4.77 10.58 -7.50
CA MET A 111 -5.68 9.81 -6.64
C MET A 111 -4.91 8.85 -5.73
N ALA A 112 -3.90 8.15 -6.25
CA ALA A 112 -3.05 7.27 -5.45
C ALA A 112 -2.30 8.03 -4.36
N GLU A 113 -1.73 9.20 -4.68
CA GLU A 113 -1.05 10.03 -3.68
C GLU A 113 -1.98 10.40 -2.53
N ARG A 114 -3.17 10.93 -2.85
CA ARG A 114 -4.17 11.36 -1.86
C ARG A 114 -4.66 10.18 -1.02
N ALA A 115 -4.92 9.03 -1.65
CA ALA A 115 -5.45 7.86 -0.96
C ALA A 115 -4.43 7.20 -0.01
N LEU A 116 -3.15 7.21 -0.42
CA LEU A 116 -2.03 6.74 0.40
C LEU A 116 -1.71 7.68 1.56
N ARG A 117 -1.87 8.99 1.38
CA ARG A 117 -1.84 9.99 2.48
C ARG A 117 -3.06 9.92 3.40
N GLY A 118 -4.10 9.20 3.01
CA GLY A 118 -5.34 9.07 3.77
C GLY A 118 -6.30 10.26 3.62
N GLU A 119 -6.07 11.13 2.63
CA GLU A 119 -6.93 12.30 2.34
C GLU A 119 -8.25 11.90 1.65
N VAL A 120 -8.25 10.76 0.96
CA VAL A 120 -9.44 10.16 0.32
C VAL A 120 -9.51 8.67 0.64
N PRO A 121 -10.72 8.07 0.66
CA PRO A 121 -10.83 6.63 0.73
C PRO A 121 -10.18 5.99 -0.51
N LEU A 122 -9.66 4.78 -0.32
CA LEU A 122 -9.13 4.02 -1.44
C LEU A 122 -10.30 3.46 -2.26
N PRO A 123 -10.30 3.67 -3.58
CA PRO A 123 -11.32 3.10 -4.44
C PRO A 123 -11.30 1.57 -4.35
N SER A 124 -12.50 0.96 -4.40
CA SER A 124 -12.60 -0.49 -4.58
C SER A 124 -11.96 -0.86 -5.91
N PRO A 125 -11.03 -1.83 -5.95
CA PRO A 125 -10.42 -2.25 -7.20
C PRO A 125 -11.40 -2.96 -8.14
N LEU A 126 -12.62 -3.28 -7.68
CA LEU A 126 -13.59 -4.12 -8.40
C LEU A 126 -14.94 -3.44 -8.66
N GLY A 127 -15.08 -2.14 -8.34
CA GLY A 127 -16.39 -1.48 -8.31
C GLY A 127 -17.33 -2.02 -7.24
#